data_AF-A0A961BLW2-F1
#
_entry.id   AF-A0A961BLW2-F1
#
_cell.length_a   1.000
_cell.length_b   1.000
_cell.length_c   1.000
_cell.angle_alpha   90.00
_cell.angle_beta   90.00
_cell.angle_gamma   90.00
#
_symmetry.space_group_name_H-M   'P 1'
#
loop_
_entity.id
_entity.type
_entity.pdbx_description
1 polymer ?
#
loop_
_entity_poly.entity_id
_entity_poly.type
_entity_poly.pdbx_seq_one_letter_code
_entity_poly.pdbx_strand_id
1 'polypeptide(L)'
;EAAEARNAADHAAHTVGKQLAEHGDKLDESEKAPIQEKLDALHALLKDEQATADSLKQGTQDLLQSAQTIGEKLYAASQEAEGSTQGSPDGTDEVVEAEVVEDDEA
;
A
#
# COMPACT_ATOMS: atom_id res chain seq x y z
N GLU A 1 -20.30 12.59 2.94
CA GLU A 1 -19.98 11.40 2.13
C GLU A 1 -19.03 11.66 0.96
N ALA A 2 -19.38 12.46 -0.06
CA ALA A 2 -18.47 12.71 -1.20
C ALA A 2 -17.17 13.42 -0.83
N ALA A 3 -17.22 14.42 0.05
CA ALA A 3 -16.02 15.10 0.56
C ALA A 3 -15.12 14.17 1.39
N GLU A 4 -15.72 13.28 2.19
CA GLU A 4 -14.98 12.26 2.96
C GLU A 4 -14.33 11.23 2.02
N ALA A 5 -15.06 10.78 0.99
CA ALA A 5 -14.52 9.90 -0.04
C ALA A 5 -13.35 10.57 -0.81
N ARG A 6 -13.43 11.88 -1.08
CA ARG A 6 -12.31 12.64 -1.67
C ARG A 6 -11.10 12.66 -0.76
N ASN A 7 -11.29 12.98 0.52
CA ASN A 7 -10.17 13.00 1.48
C ASN A 7 -9.51 11.62 1.62
N ALA A 8 -10.30 10.56 1.64
CA ALA A 8 -9.79 9.18 1.70
C ALA A 8 -9.02 8.81 0.41
N ALA A 9 -9.57 9.16 -0.75
CA ALA A 9 -8.93 8.94 -2.05
C ALA A 9 -7.61 9.72 -2.17
N ASP A 10 -7.59 10.98 -1.75
CA ASP A 10 -6.39 11.84 -1.76
C ASP A 10 -5.31 11.28 -0.83
N HIS A 11 -5.67 10.89 0.40
CA HIS A 11 -4.76 10.24 1.33
C HIS A 11 -4.18 8.94 0.76
N ALA A 12 -5.02 8.09 0.15
CA ALA A 12 -4.57 6.85 -0.47
C ALA A 12 -3.63 7.11 -1.66
N ALA A 13 -3.98 8.06 -2.53
CA ALA A 13 -3.15 8.44 -3.67
C ALA A 13 -1.78 8.95 -3.21
N HIS A 14 -1.74 9.83 -2.20
CA HIS A 14 -0.48 10.33 -1.65
C HIS A 14 0.36 9.20 -1.02
N THR A 15 -0.26 8.33 -0.23
CA THR A 15 0.43 7.23 0.46
C THR A 15 1.02 6.21 -0.52
N VAL A 16 0.23 5.77 -1.50
CA VAL A 16 0.69 4.81 -2.51
C VAL A 16 1.72 5.45 -3.45
N GLY A 17 1.51 6.71 -3.85
CA GLY A 17 2.48 7.45 -4.66
C GLY A 17 3.84 7.59 -3.96
N LYS A 18 3.83 7.85 -2.65
CA LYS A 18 5.05 7.88 -1.84
C LYS A 18 5.73 6.51 -1.80
N GLN A 19 4.99 5.44 -1.51
CA GLN A 19 5.54 4.09 -1.48
C GLN A 19 6.12 3.68 -2.85
N LEU A 20 5.46 4.05 -3.95
CA LEU A 20 5.96 3.79 -5.29
C LEU A 20 7.24 4.59 -5.59
N ALA A 21 7.38 5.81 -5.06
CA ALA A 21 8.60 6.58 -5.18
C ALA A 21 9.77 6.04 -4.32
N GLU A 22 9.48 5.51 -3.13
CA GLU A 22 10.49 5.00 -2.19
C GLU A 22 10.89 3.54 -2.45
N HIS A 23 9.96 2.74 -2.97
CA HIS A 23 10.13 1.29 -3.14
C HIS A 23 9.88 0.80 -4.56
N GLY A 24 9.40 1.67 -5.45
CA GLY A 24 9.13 1.30 -6.84
C GLY A 24 10.34 0.73 -7.55
N ASP A 25 11.57 1.15 -7.24
CA ASP A 25 12.78 0.57 -7.83
C ASP A 25 12.95 -0.94 -7.55
N LYS A 26 12.32 -1.47 -6.50
CA LYS A 26 12.32 -2.91 -6.17
C LYS A 26 11.25 -3.71 -6.90
N LEU A 27 10.34 -3.03 -7.59
CA LEU A 27 9.28 -3.64 -8.39
C LEU A 27 9.73 -3.70 -9.86
N ASP A 28 9.21 -4.66 -10.61
CA ASP A 28 9.37 -4.69 -12.06
C ASP A 28 8.37 -3.75 -12.75
N GLU A 29 8.63 -3.40 -14.01
CA GLU A 29 7.75 -2.51 -14.79
C GLU A 29 6.32 -3.07 -14.90
N SER A 30 6.19 -4.39 -15.06
CA SER A 30 4.89 -5.10 -15.10
C SER A 30 4.10 -4.98 -13.79
N GLU A 31 4.78 -4.73 -12.66
CA GLU A 31 4.17 -4.56 -11.34
C GLU A 31 3.89 -3.08 -11.06
N LYS A 32 4.79 -2.17 -11.47
CA LYS A 32 4.64 -0.71 -11.32
C LYS A 32 3.57 -0.13 -12.22
N ALA A 33 3.51 -0.55 -13.49
CA ALA A 33 2.60 -0.01 -14.49
C ALA A 33 1.12 0.00 -14.05
N PRO A 34 0.54 -1.11 -13.54
CA PRO A 34 -0.86 -1.08 -13.09
C PRO A 34 -1.08 -0.17 -11.88
N ILE A 35 -0.12 -0.07 -10.95
CA ILE A 35 -0.23 0.82 -9.78
C ILE A 35 -0.22 2.28 -10.23
N GLN A 36 0.72 2.64 -11.12
CA GLN A 36 0.83 3.97 -11.69
C GLN A 36 -0.45 4.36 -12.45
N GLU A 37 -1.00 3.46 -13.27
CA GLU A 37 -2.25 3.69 -14.00
C GLU A 37 -3.43 3.98 -13.04
N LYS A 38 -3.58 3.18 -11.97
CA LYS A 38 -4.63 3.38 -10.97
C LYS A 38 -4.44 4.66 -10.17
N LEU A 39 -3.19 5.02 -9.85
CA LEU A 39 -2.85 6.26 -9.16
C LEU A 39 -3.25 7.48 -10.01
N ASP A 40 -2.88 7.47 -11.29
CA ASP A 40 -3.22 8.55 -12.22
C ASP A 40 -4.72 8.65 -12.47
N ALA A 41 -5.42 7.50 -12.56
CA ALA A 41 -6.87 7.47 -12.65
C ALA A 41 -7.56 8.06 -11.40
N LEU A 42 -7.07 7.74 -10.19
CA LEU A 42 -7.61 8.30 -8.96
C LEU A 42 -7.35 9.80 -8.86
N HIS A 43 -6.16 10.26 -9.26
CA HIS A 43 -5.86 11.69 -9.36
C HIS A 43 -6.76 12.42 -10.36
N ALA A 44 -7.11 11.80 -11.48
CA ALA A 44 -8.05 12.37 -12.43
C ALA A 44 -9.45 12.52 -11.81
N LEU A 45 -9.95 11.50 -11.10
CA LEU A 45 -11.21 11.56 -10.36
C LEU A 45 -11.21 12.64 -9.26
N LEU A 46 -10.08 12.79 -8.56
CA LEU A 46 -9.92 13.84 -7.54
C LEU A 46 -9.94 15.26 -8.13
N LYS A 47 -9.56 15.44 -9.40
CA LYS A 47 -9.64 16.73 -10.10
C LYS A 47 -11.02 17.01 -10.70
N ASP A 48 -11.79 15.95 -10.99
CA ASP A 48 -13.14 16.09 -11.52
C ASP A 48 -14.12 16.47 -10.41
N GLU A 49 -14.56 17.72 -10.35
CA GLU A 49 -15.54 18.21 -9.36
C GLU A 49 -16.88 17.45 -9.37
N GLN A 50 -17.24 16.78 -10.47
CA GLN A 50 -18.45 15.98 -10.61
C GLN A 50 -18.28 14.51 -10.17
N ALA A 51 -17.07 14.10 -9.78
CA ALA A 51 -16.83 12.74 -9.30
C ALA A 51 -17.72 12.40 -8.11
N THR A 52 -18.41 11.27 -8.21
CA THR A 52 -19.30 10.78 -7.16
C THR A 52 -18.53 10.10 -6.03
N ALA A 53 -19.13 10.01 -4.85
CA ALA A 53 -18.54 9.30 -3.72
C ALA A 53 -18.21 7.84 -4.07
N ASP A 54 -19.06 7.16 -4.83
CA ASP A 54 -18.87 5.78 -5.27
C ASP A 54 -17.69 5.65 -6.24
N SER A 55 -17.57 6.55 -7.22
CA SER A 55 -16.42 6.55 -8.15
C SER A 55 -15.09 6.73 -7.42
N LEU A 56 -15.04 7.65 -6.44
CA LEU A 56 -13.85 7.87 -5.62
C LEU A 56 -13.53 6.66 -4.73
N LYS A 57 -14.54 6.07 -4.07
CA LYS A 57 -14.38 4.86 -3.26
C LYS A 57 -13.87 3.69 -4.09
N GLN A 58 -14.45 3.48 -5.27
CA GLN A 58 -14.04 2.40 -6.17
C GLN A 58 -12.61 2.62 -6.68
N GLY A 59 -12.27 3.83 -7.13
CA GLY A 59 -10.90 4.15 -7.54
C GLY A 59 -9.88 4.01 -6.40
N THR A 60 -10.28 4.35 -5.17
CA THR A 60 -9.46 4.14 -3.97
C THR A 60 -9.23 2.65 -3.70
N GLN A 61 -10.27 1.82 -3.76
CA GLN A 61 -10.15 0.37 -3.57
C GLN A 61 -9.26 -0.27 -4.64
N ASP A 62 -9.46 0.09 -5.91
CA ASP A 62 -8.63 -0.37 -7.02
C ASP A 62 -7.15 -0.03 -6.82
N LEU A 63 -6.87 1.22 -6.41
CA LEU A 63 -5.51 1.67 -6.11
C LEU A 63 -4.90 0.86 -4.97
N LEU A 64 -5.60 0.75 -3.84
CA LEU A 64 -5.12 0.00 -2.68
C LEU A 64 -4.89 -1.47 -2.99
N GLN A 65 -5.76 -2.09 -3.79
CA GLN A 65 -5.59 -3.48 -4.23
C GLN A 65 -4.33 -3.64 -5.09
N SER A 66 -4.08 -2.73 -6.03
CA SER A 66 -2.84 -2.76 -6.82
C SER A 66 -1.59 -2.50 -5.97
N ALA A 67 -1.70 -1.65 -4.95
CA ALA A 67 -0.60 -1.30 -4.06
C ALA A 67 -0.18 -2.43 -3.11
N GLN A 68 -0.99 -3.49 -2.95
CA GLN A 68 -0.63 -4.66 -2.14
C GLN A 68 0.69 -5.28 -2.58
N THR A 69 0.97 -5.28 -3.88
CA THR A 69 2.23 -5.77 -4.44
C THR A 69 3.44 -5.01 -3.89
N ILE A 70 3.33 -3.73 -3.57
CA ILE A 70 4.42 -2.98 -2.92
C ILE A 70 4.68 -3.54 -1.52
N GLY A 71 3.62 -3.80 -0.75
CA GLY A 71 3.71 -4.39 0.59
C GLY A 71 4.32 -5.79 0.57
N GLU A 72 3.92 -6.64 -0.37
CA GLU A 72 4.49 -7.99 -0.54
C GLU A 72 6.00 -7.94 -0.83
N LYS A 73 6.44 -7.02 -1.71
CA LYS A 73 7.86 -6.85 -2.02
C LYS A 73 8.65 -6.27 -0.87
N LEU A 74 8.07 -5.31 -0.14
CA LEU A 74 8.72 -4.73 1.03
C LEU A 74 8.90 -5.79 2.12
N TYR A 75 7.87 -6.59 2.39
CA TYR A 75 7.94 -7.68 3.36
C TYR A 75 8.95 -8.76 2.95
N ALA A 76 8.98 -9.15 1.67
CA ALA A 76 9.98 -10.08 1.15
C ALA A 76 11.42 -9.51 1.28
N ALA A 77 11.61 -8.22 0.97
CA ALA A 77 12.90 -7.55 1.14
C ALA A 77 13.30 -7.42 2.62
N SER A 78 12.33 -7.25 3.52
CA SER A 78 12.56 -7.22 4.96
C SER A 78 12.93 -8.61 5.51
N GLN A 79 12.28 -9.69 5.08
CA GLN A 79 12.70 -11.05 5.47
C GLN A 79 14.11 -11.40 4.99
N GLU A 80 14.48 -10.96 3.78
CA GLU A 80 15.84 -11.17 3.27
C GLU A 80 16.87 -10.29 4.02
N ALA A 81 16.44 -9.14 4.55
CA ALA A 81 17.23 -8.29 5.43
C ALA A 81 17.24 -8.73 6.91
N GLU A 82 16.26 -9.52 7.38
CA GLU A 82 16.14 -10.02 8.77
C GLU A 82 17.11 -11.17 9.11
N GLY A 83 18.03 -11.50 8.20
CA GLY A 83 19.37 -11.98 8.58
C GLY A 83 20.21 -10.92 9.33
N SER A 84 19.72 -9.70 9.49
CA SER A 84 20.33 -8.59 10.24
C SER A 84 19.28 -7.59 10.74
N THR A 85 18.71 -7.89 11.92
CA THR A 85 18.28 -6.94 12.97
C THR A 85 17.23 -5.87 12.65
N GLN A 86 15.99 -6.10 13.13
CA GLN A 86 15.08 -5.19 13.86
C GLN A 86 14.97 -3.71 13.42
N GLY A 87 13.77 -3.28 13.00
CA GLY A 87 13.35 -1.87 13.16
C GLY A 87 12.22 -1.34 12.27
N SER A 88 11.02 -1.27 12.86
CA SER A 88 9.87 -0.37 12.57
C SER A 88 8.88 -0.68 11.42
N PRO A 89 7.62 -1.02 11.78
CA PRO A 89 6.46 -0.87 10.92
C PRO A 89 5.83 0.52 11.15
N ASP A 90 5.68 1.34 10.11
CA ASP A 90 4.75 2.46 10.16
C ASP A 90 3.41 1.98 9.58
N GLY A 91 2.46 1.72 10.48
CA GLY A 91 1.03 1.71 10.20
C GLY A 91 0.46 0.47 9.50
N THR A 92 0.24 -0.62 10.24
CA THR A 92 -1.12 -1.09 10.63
C THR A 92 -0.94 -2.30 11.53
N ASP A 93 -1.52 -2.19 12.72
CA ASP A 93 -1.72 -3.23 13.73
C ASP A 93 -2.31 -4.52 13.12
N GLU A 94 -1.46 -5.50 12.85
CA GLU A 94 -1.80 -6.91 13.05
C GLU A 94 -0.56 -7.60 13.62
N VAL A 95 -0.59 -7.75 14.93
CA VAL A 95 0.24 -8.63 15.72
C VAL A 95 0.30 -10.04 15.09
N VAL A 96 1.39 -10.33 14.39
CA VAL A 96 1.90 -11.70 14.35
C VAL A 96 2.66 -11.89 15.67
N GLU A 97 1.91 -12.20 16.73
CA GLU A 97 2.46 -12.94 17.85
C GLU A 97 2.80 -14.32 17.32
N ALA A 98 3.97 -14.42 16.69
CA ALA A 98 4.65 -15.68 16.53
C ALA A 98 4.91 -16.17 17.96
N GLU A 99 3.97 -16.97 18.47
CA GLU A 99 4.20 -17.88 19.58
C GLU A 99 5.35 -18.78 19.14
N VAL A 100 6.57 -18.32 19.39
CA VAL A 100 7.74 -19.18 19.51
C VAL A 100 7.44 -20.05 20.71
N VAL A 101 6.80 -21.19 20.45
CA VAL A 101 6.85 -22.31 21.37
C VAL A 101 8.31 -22.73 21.37
N GLU A 102 9.05 -22.19 22.34
CA GLU A 102 10.30 -22.77 22.81
C GLU A 102 10.02 -24.24 23.12
N ASP A 103 10.47 -25.09 22.19
CA ASP A 103 10.77 -26.50 22.45
C ASP A 103 11.97 -26.49 23.42
N ASP A 104 11.70 -26.22 24.71
CA ASP A 104 12.66 -26.41 25.79
C ASP A 104 12.55 -27.88 26.23
N GLU A 105 13.60 -28.64 25.89
CA GLU A 105 13.83 -30.01 26.32
C GLU A 105 13.68 -30.16 27.84
N ALA A 106 12.91 -31.17 28.28
CA ALA A 106 13.16 -31.93 29.51
C ALA A 106 12.62 -33.36 29.43
#